data_AF-A0A3D4EKQ4-F1
#
_entry.id   AF-A0A3D4EKQ4-F1
#
_cell.length_a   1.000
_cell.length_b   1.000
_cell.length_c   1.000
_cell.angle_alpha   90.00
_cell.angle_beta   90.00
_cell.angle_gamma   90.00
#
_symmetry.space_group_name_H-M   'P 1'
#
loop_
_entity.id
_entity.type
_entity.pdbx_description
1 polymer ?
#
loop_
_entity_poly.entity_id
_entity_poly.type
_entity_poly.pdbx_seq_one_letter_code
_entity_poly.pdbx_strand_id
1 'polypeptide(L)'
;MIAGGIDGCKAGWLLIWKDQQGYQYALLDRIDDLERFAKSAAQFFIDIPIGLSSETFHRSIEVKLRKELKSRSATIFNAPCRAAVYEVDKNKAKELNKRILGKSLSEQTLNIKDKILETDRYIITSKSASIQLLESHPEICFKYLNQGQILMS
;
A
#
# COMPACT_ATOMS: atom_id res chain seq x y z
N MET A 1 4.65 -20.97 7.22
CA MET A 1 4.56 -19.52 7.02
C MET A 1 3.52 -19.27 5.94
N ILE A 2 2.56 -18.39 6.20
CA ILE A 2 1.53 -18.00 5.22
C ILE A 2 2.09 -16.85 4.39
N ALA A 3 1.96 -16.89 3.08
CA ALA A 3 2.33 -15.78 2.20
C ALA A 3 1.16 -15.45 1.26
N GLY A 4 0.78 -14.17 1.18
CA GLY A 4 -0.38 -13.75 0.40
C GLY A 4 -0.36 -12.30 -0.04
N GLY A 5 -1.21 -11.96 -1.00
CA GLY A 5 -1.46 -10.59 -1.45
C GLY A 5 -2.80 -10.09 -0.89
N ILE A 6 -2.86 -8.82 -0.54
CA ILE A 6 -4.07 -8.14 -0.07
C ILE A 6 -4.30 -6.88 -0.90
N ASP A 7 -5.55 -6.67 -1.34
CA ASP A 7 -5.95 -5.48 -2.09
C ASP A 7 -7.32 -4.96 -1.64
N GLY A 8 -7.54 -3.66 -1.81
CA GLY A 8 -8.78 -2.99 -1.45
C GLY A 8 -9.91 -3.33 -2.42
N CYS A 9 -11.10 -3.61 -1.91
CA CYS A 9 -12.29 -3.80 -2.73
C CYS A 9 -13.53 -3.16 -2.10
N LYS A 10 -14.67 -3.20 -2.79
CA LYS A 10 -15.94 -2.62 -2.29
C LYS A 10 -16.41 -3.27 -0.98
N ALA A 11 -16.01 -4.51 -0.70
CA ALA A 11 -16.35 -5.23 0.52
C ALA A 11 -15.32 -5.07 1.66
N GLY A 12 -14.32 -4.20 1.50
CA GLY A 12 -13.22 -4.05 2.46
C GLY A 12 -11.89 -4.41 1.82
N TRP A 13 -11.36 -5.59 2.13
CA TRP A 13 -10.11 -6.12 1.61
C TRP A 13 -10.26 -7.57 1.13
N LEU A 14 -9.67 -7.87 -0.02
CA LEU A 14 -9.54 -9.23 -0.52
C LEU A 14 -8.13 -9.73 -0.22
N LEU A 15 -8.01 -10.74 0.63
CA LEU A 15 -6.77 -11.45 0.90
C LEU A 15 -6.75 -12.75 0.09
N ILE A 16 -5.66 -12.99 -0.64
CA ILE A 16 -5.39 -14.26 -1.33
C ILE A 16 -4.05 -14.80 -0.85
N TRP A 17 -4.01 -16.06 -0.41
CA TRP A 17 -2.76 -16.73 -0.01
C TRP A 17 -2.71 -18.14 -0.55
N LYS A 18 -1.52 -18.75 -0.48
CA LYS A 18 -1.34 -20.15 -0.87
C LYS A 18 -1.02 -21.01 0.35
N ASP A 19 -1.69 -22.14 0.48
CA ASP A 19 -1.40 -23.20 1.44
C ASP A 19 -1.24 -24.56 0.76
N GLN A 20 -1.23 -25.65 1.55
CA GLN A 20 -1.06 -27.01 1.04
C GLN A 20 -2.24 -27.48 0.15
N GLN A 21 -3.41 -26.85 0.28
CA GLN A 21 -4.62 -27.19 -0.47
C GLN A 21 -4.77 -26.34 -1.73
N GLY A 22 -3.88 -25.35 -1.94
CA GLY A 22 -3.88 -24.49 -3.11
C GLY A 22 -4.05 -23.02 -2.73
N TYR A 23 -4.71 -22.26 -3.62
CA TYR A 23 -5.04 -20.87 -3.36
C TYR A 23 -6.29 -20.77 -2.50
N GLN A 24 -6.19 -19.97 -1.44
CA GLN A 24 -7.28 -19.63 -0.54
C GLN A 24 -7.57 -18.14 -0.64
N TYR A 25 -8.77 -17.74 -0.23
CA TYR A 25 -9.14 -16.33 -0.14
C TYR A 25 -10.00 -16.03 1.08
N ALA A 26 -9.97 -14.78 1.52
CA ALA A 26 -10.83 -14.25 2.56
C ALA A 26 -11.20 -12.81 2.25
N LEU A 27 -12.45 -12.44 2.55
CA LEU A 27 -12.89 -11.06 2.61
C LEU A 27 -12.73 -10.57 4.06
N LEU A 28 -12.07 -9.43 4.20
CA LEU A 28 -11.83 -8.78 5.48
C LEU A 28 -12.54 -7.42 5.45
N ASP A 29 -13.39 -7.16 6.44
CA ASP A 29 -14.07 -5.87 6.53
C ASP A 29 -13.06 -4.76 6.82
N ARG A 30 -12.06 -5.08 7.65
CA ARG A 30 -10.96 -4.19 8.05
C ARG A 30 -9.60 -4.87 7.94
N ILE A 31 -8.54 -4.09 7.75
CA ILE A 31 -7.17 -4.60 7.68
C ILE A 31 -6.74 -5.23 9.02
N ASP A 32 -7.31 -4.76 10.14
CA ASP A 32 -7.09 -5.33 11.48
C ASP A 32 -7.54 -6.81 11.57
N ASP A 33 -8.42 -7.27 10.67
CA ASP A 33 -8.83 -8.67 10.61
C ASP A 33 -7.72 -9.62 10.13
N LEU A 34 -6.59 -9.08 9.64
CA LEU A 34 -5.37 -9.87 9.42
C LEU A 34 -4.91 -10.57 10.70
N GLU A 35 -5.21 -10.03 11.88
CA GLU A 35 -4.83 -10.61 13.17
C GLU A 35 -5.44 -12.00 13.42
N ARG A 36 -6.47 -12.39 12.66
CA ARG A 36 -7.00 -13.77 12.65
C ARG A 36 -5.95 -14.81 12.22
N PHE A 37 -4.93 -14.38 11.47
CA PHE A 37 -3.82 -15.20 10.99
C PHE A 37 -2.59 -15.19 11.93
N ALA A 38 -2.60 -14.42 13.02
CA ALA A 38 -1.45 -14.23 13.92
C ALA A 38 -0.93 -15.51 14.60
N LYS A 39 -1.74 -16.60 14.61
CA LYS A 39 -1.31 -17.91 15.13
C LYS A 39 -0.19 -18.56 14.30
N SER A 40 0.04 -18.08 13.08
CA SER A 40 1.12 -18.52 12.20
C SER A 40 1.97 -17.33 11.79
N ALA A 41 3.26 -17.55 11.56
CA ALA A 41 4.07 -16.55 10.86
C ALA A 41 3.45 -16.29 9.48
N ALA A 42 3.07 -15.06 9.21
CA ALA A 42 2.37 -14.64 8.01
C ALA A 42 3.03 -13.39 7.39
N GLN A 43 3.18 -13.40 6.08
CA GLN A 43 3.73 -12.30 5.30
C GLN A 43 2.72 -11.91 4.22
N PHE A 44 2.21 -10.69 4.30
CA PHE A 44 1.21 -10.17 3.37
C PHE A 44 1.76 -8.99 2.59
N PHE A 45 1.46 -8.96 1.28
CA PHE A 45 1.92 -7.92 0.36
C PHE A 45 0.73 -7.05 -0.05
N ILE A 46 0.86 -5.73 0.10
CA ILE A 46 -0.22 -4.77 -0.12
C ILE A 46 0.22 -3.65 -1.08
N ASP A 47 -0.63 -3.30 -2.05
CA ASP A 47 -0.43 -2.14 -2.94
C ASP A 47 -0.93 -0.84 -2.28
N ILE A 48 -0.42 -0.57 -1.07
CA ILE A 48 -0.73 0.62 -0.29
C ILE A 48 0.59 1.17 0.29
N PRO A 49 0.81 2.49 0.21
CA PRO A 49 1.97 3.14 0.81
C PRO A 49 2.07 2.88 2.32
N ILE A 50 3.20 2.32 2.78
CA ILE A 50 3.56 2.14 4.19
C ILE A 50 4.73 3.06 4.52
N GLY A 51 4.67 3.75 5.65
CA GLY A 51 5.67 4.75 6.03
C GLY A 51 5.47 6.07 5.27
N LEU A 52 4.36 6.74 5.55
CA LEU A 52 4.01 8.02 4.92
C LEU A 52 4.96 9.15 5.31
N SER A 53 5.22 10.05 4.36
CA SER A 53 6.00 11.26 4.60
C SER A 53 5.35 12.18 5.65
N SER A 54 6.16 13.02 6.28
CA SER A 54 5.77 14.09 7.19
C SER A 54 6.64 15.32 6.93
N GLU A 55 6.56 16.34 7.79
CA GLU A 55 7.44 17.51 7.69
C GLU A 55 8.91 17.17 7.96
N THR A 56 9.18 16.14 8.77
CA THR A 56 10.54 15.75 9.19
C THR A 56 11.04 14.46 8.54
N PHE A 57 10.19 13.79 7.74
CA PHE A 57 10.52 12.53 7.09
C PHE A 57 9.97 12.49 5.67
N HIS A 58 10.83 12.18 4.70
CA HIS A 58 10.42 12.02 3.31
C HIS A 58 10.69 10.59 2.83
N ARG A 59 9.64 9.88 2.42
CA ARG A 59 9.79 8.55 1.81
C ARG A 59 10.46 8.65 0.43
N SER A 60 11.27 7.64 0.11
CA SER A 60 12.06 7.59 -1.13
C SER A 60 11.66 6.46 -2.08
N ILE A 61 10.64 5.67 -1.72
CA ILE A 61 10.24 4.47 -2.46
C ILE A 61 9.81 4.85 -3.88
N GLU A 62 8.90 5.80 -4.05
CA GLU A 62 8.37 6.18 -5.37
C GLU A 62 9.49 6.70 -6.29
N VAL A 63 10.49 7.40 -5.74
CA VAL A 63 11.64 7.88 -6.52
C VAL A 63 12.48 6.71 -7.05
N LYS A 64 12.70 5.69 -6.22
CA LYS A 64 13.43 4.48 -6.62
C LYS A 64 12.65 3.70 -7.68
N LEU A 65 11.35 3.49 -7.48
CA LEU A 65 10.51 2.75 -8.42
C LEU A 65 10.41 3.43 -9.78
N ARG A 66 10.29 4.77 -9.82
CA ARG A 66 10.26 5.53 -11.06
C ARG A 66 11.56 5.41 -11.86
N LYS A 67 12.71 5.48 -11.19
CA LYS A 67 14.02 5.25 -11.84
C LYS A 67 14.10 3.85 -12.45
N GLU A 68 13.51 2.88 -11.76
CA GLU A 68 13.51 1.49 -12.18
C GLU A 68 12.57 1.20 -13.37
N LEU A 69 11.39 1.84 -13.39
CA LEU A 69 10.36 1.64 -14.42
C LEU A 69 10.54 2.52 -15.67
N LYS A 70 11.45 3.51 -15.65
CA LYS A 70 11.79 4.36 -16.82
C LYS A 70 10.55 4.90 -17.55
N SER A 71 10.22 4.34 -18.73
CA SER A 71 9.09 4.69 -19.58
C SER A 71 7.72 4.54 -18.89
N ARG A 72 7.63 3.71 -17.85
CA ARG A 72 6.43 3.49 -17.04
C ARG A 72 6.46 4.16 -15.67
N SER A 73 7.35 5.12 -15.45
CA SER A 73 7.43 5.87 -14.19
C SER A 73 6.11 6.58 -13.79
N ALA A 74 5.24 6.89 -14.76
CA ALA A 74 3.96 7.53 -14.51
C ALA A 74 2.92 6.63 -13.82
N THR A 75 3.10 5.29 -13.83
CA THR A 75 2.15 4.38 -13.18
C THR A 75 2.30 4.39 -11.66
N ILE A 76 3.50 4.73 -11.17
CA ILE A 76 3.75 4.94 -9.75
C ILE A 76 3.10 6.25 -9.32
N PHE A 77 1.98 6.16 -8.60
CA PHE A 77 1.31 7.33 -8.05
C PHE A 77 2.12 7.96 -6.90
N ASN A 78 1.80 9.20 -6.53
CA ASN A 78 2.46 9.85 -5.40
C ASN A 78 1.76 9.49 -4.10
N ALA A 79 2.49 8.86 -3.18
CA ALA A 79 2.01 8.64 -1.82
C ALA A 79 1.77 10.00 -1.11
N PRO A 80 0.65 10.15 -0.39
CA PRO A 80 0.34 11.35 0.38
C PRO A 80 1.22 11.49 1.63
N CYS A 81 1.35 12.70 2.16
CA CYS A 81 1.88 12.88 3.51
C CYS A 81 0.85 12.44 4.57
N ARG A 82 1.32 12.03 5.75
CA ARG A 82 0.47 11.54 6.83
C ARG A 82 -0.60 12.56 7.23
N ALA A 83 -0.25 13.83 7.34
CA ALA A 83 -1.22 14.89 7.68
C ALA A 83 -2.39 14.97 6.68
N ALA A 84 -2.11 14.83 5.38
CA ALA A 84 -3.15 14.86 4.36
C ALA A 84 -4.06 13.61 4.38
N VAL A 85 -3.53 12.46 4.77
CA VAL A 85 -4.31 11.22 4.93
C VAL A 85 -5.29 11.31 6.10
N TYR A 86 -4.90 11.96 7.19
CA TYR A 86 -5.73 12.08 8.39
C TYR A 86 -6.74 13.23 8.33
N GLU A 87 -6.55 14.19 7.43
CA GLU A 87 -7.51 15.29 7.20
C GLU A 87 -8.75 14.77 6.47
N VAL A 88 -9.96 15.04 6.98
CA VAL A 88 -11.21 14.54 6.39
C VAL A 88 -11.59 15.32 5.12
N ASP A 89 -11.40 16.63 5.12
CA ASP A 89 -11.72 17.50 4.00
C ASP A 89 -10.72 17.30 2.85
N LYS A 90 -11.22 16.94 1.66
CA LYS A 90 -10.37 16.66 0.49
C LYS A 90 -9.58 17.87 0.02
N ASN A 91 -10.14 19.08 0.11
CA ASN A 91 -9.45 20.31 -0.29
C ASN A 91 -8.34 20.66 0.70
N LYS A 92 -8.63 20.58 2.01
CA LYS A 92 -7.60 20.77 3.05
C LYS A 92 -6.50 19.71 2.95
N ALA A 93 -6.85 18.45 2.66
CA ALA A 93 -5.86 17.39 2.43
C ALA A 93 -4.94 17.72 1.25
N LYS A 94 -5.47 18.24 0.13
CA LYS A 94 -4.68 18.71 -1.01
C LYS A 94 -3.75 19.86 -0.61
N GLU A 95 -4.24 20.83 0.15
CA GLU A 95 -3.46 21.97 0.64
C GLU A 95 -2.32 21.52 1.57
N LEU A 96 -2.61 20.64 2.54
CA LEU A 96 -1.62 20.07 3.45
C LEU A 96 -0.54 19.30 2.69
N ASN A 97 -0.93 18.48 1.71
CA ASN A 97 0.03 17.73 0.91
C ASN A 97 0.90 18.66 0.07
N LYS A 98 0.31 19.72 -0.52
CA LYS A 98 1.06 20.72 -1.27
C LYS A 98 2.03 21.50 -0.39
N ARG A 99 1.62 21.86 0.83
CA ARG A 99 2.47 22.55 1.81
C ARG A 99 3.68 21.69 2.22
N ILE A 100 3.47 20.41 2.50
CA ILE A 100 4.50 19.52 3.06
C ILE A 100 5.40 18.92 1.96
N LEU A 101 4.83 18.54 0.81
CA LEU A 101 5.54 17.81 -0.25
C LEU A 101 5.72 18.60 -1.55
N GLY A 102 5.21 19.84 -1.62
CA GLY A 102 5.26 20.68 -2.82
C GLY A 102 4.33 20.22 -3.95
N LYS A 103 3.48 19.22 -3.72
CA LYS A 103 2.62 18.60 -4.74
C LYS A 103 1.21 18.36 -4.22
N SER A 104 0.20 18.57 -5.06
CA SER A 104 -1.19 18.23 -4.73
C SER A 104 -1.45 16.71 -4.80
N LEU A 105 -2.57 16.27 -4.26
CA LEU A 105 -3.05 14.89 -4.38
C LEU A 105 -3.78 14.66 -5.71
N SER A 106 -3.55 13.52 -6.34
CA SER A 106 -4.34 13.06 -7.49
C SER A 106 -5.69 12.50 -7.03
N GLU A 107 -6.65 12.43 -7.96
CA GLU A 107 -7.95 11.80 -7.68
C GLU A 107 -7.80 10.31 -7.32
N GLN A 108 -6.85 9.61 -7.94
CA GLN A 108 -6.51 8.23 -7.56
C GLN A 108 -6.12 8.14 -6.08
N THR A 109 -5.19 9.00 -5.61
CA THR A 109 -4.76 9.00 -4.20
C THR A 109 -5.92 9.35 -3.25
N LEU A 110 -6.79 10.29 -3.64
CA LEU A 110 -7.96 10.64 -2.83
C LEU A 110 -8.97 9.48 -2.71
N ASN A 111 -9.16 8.71 -3.79
CA ASN A 111 -10.10 7.58 -3.81
C ASN A 111 -9.65 6.42 -2.92
N ILE A 112 -8.35 6.22 -2.76
CA ILE A 112 -7.78 5.17 -1.89
C ILE A 112 -7.33 5.70 -0.53
N LYS A 113 -7.53 6.99 -0.24
CA LYS A 113 -7.05 7.65 0.99
C LYS A 113 -7.52 6.94 2.26
N ASP A 114 -8.76 6.49 2.29
CA ASP A 114 -9.32 5.80 3.45
C ASP A 114 -8.62 4.45 3.70
N LYS A 115 -8.25 3.74 2.62
CA LYS A 115 -7.44 2.51 2.70
C LYS A 115 -6.02 2.80 3.17
N ILE A 116 -5.41 3.89 2.70
CA ILE A 116 -4.09 4.36 3.19
C ILE A 116 -4.16 4.70 4.69
N LEU A 117 -5.20 5.41 5.13
CA LEU A 117 -5.41 5.75 6.55
C LEU A 117 -5.56 4.50 7.41
N GLU A 118 -6.36 3.55 6.93
CA GLU A 118 -6.60 2.27 7.60
C GLU A 118 -5.29 1.49 7.76
N THR A 119 -4.49 1.38 6.69
CA THR A 119 -3.18 0.72 6.72
C THR A 119 -2.16 1.45 7.60
N ASP A 120 -2.04 2.78 7.54
CA ASP A 120 -1.11 3.54 8.39
C ASP A 120 -1.44 3.36 9.88
N ARG A 121 -2.73 3.37 10.24
CA ARG A 121 -3.18 3.08 11.60
C ARG A 121 -2.81 1.67 12.03
N TYR A 122 -3.11 0.66 11.21
CA TYR A 122 -2.77 -0.72 11.52
C TYR A 122 -1.28 -0.93 11.75
N ILE A 123 -0.42 -0.36 10.90
CA ILE A 123 1.04 -0.45 11.06
C ILE A 123 1.52 0.21 12.36
N ILE A 124 0.91 1.32 12.77
CA ILE A 124 1.27 2.04 14.01
C ILE A 124 0.77 1.28 15.25
N THR A 125 -0.40 0.65 15.19
CA THR A 125 -1.06 0.07 16.37
C THR A 125 -0.89 -1.43 16.52
N SER A 126 -0.60 -2.17 15.44
CA SER A 126 -0.45 -3.62 15.51
C SER A 126 0.73 -4.00 16.40
N LYS A 127 0.49 -4.98 17.27
CA LYS A 127 1.49 -5.55 18.18
C LYS A 127 1.93 -6.94 17.73
N SER A 128 1.42 -7.41 16.61
CA SER A 128 1.59 -8.78 16.15
C SER A 128 2.95 -8.94 15.50
N ALA A 129 3.90 -9.54 16.23
CA ALA A 129 5.20 -9.91 15.67
C ALA A 129 5.10 -11.03 14.62
N SER A 130 3.94 -11.72 14.56
CA SER A 130 3.71 -12.85 13.67
C SER A 130 3.20 -12.44 12.28
N ILE A 131 2.73 -11.19 12.12
CA ILE A 131 2.22 -10.68 10.84
C ILE A 131 3.16 -9.60 10.31
N GLN A 132 3.71 -9.84 9.13
CA GLN A 132 4.50 -8.86 8.40
C GLN A 132 3.69 -8.35 7.21
N LEU A 133 3.21 -7.11 7.29
CA LEU A 133 2.58 -6.44 6.16
C LEU A 133 3.62 -5.59 5.41
N LEU A 134 3.79 -5.86 4.12
CA LEU A 134 4.81 -5.25 3.28
C LEU A 134 4.19 -4.54 2.10
N GLU A 135 4.63 -3.30 1.87
CA GLU A 135 4.31 -2.56 0.67
C GLU A 135 4.86 -3.28 -0.56
N SER A 136 4.01 -3.49 -1.56
CA SER A 136 4.31 -4.13 -2.83
C SER A 136 3.78 -3.29 -3.98
N HIS A 137 4.39 -3.41 -5.15
CA HIS A 137 4.04 -2.61 -6.33
C HIS A 137 3.88 -3.54 -7.53
N PRO A 138 2.64 -3.75 -8.02
CA PRO A 138 2.37 -4.67 -9.11
C PRO A 138 3.26 -4.45 -10.34
N GLU A 139 3.57 -3.20 -10.70
CA GLU A 139 4.39 -2.89 -11.87
C GLU A 139 5.84 -3.39 -11.76
N ILE A 140 6.40 -3.36 -10.55
CA ILE A 140 7.74 -3.88 -10.27
C ILE A 140 7.70 -5.40 -10.23
N CYS A 141 6.67 -5.98 -9.59
CA CYS A 141 6.48 -7.43 -9.58
C CYS A 141 6.38 -7.97 -11.01
N PHE A 142 5.55 -7.37 -11.85
CA PHE A 142 5.37 -7.77 -13.25
C PHE A 142 6.63 -7.61 -14.07
N LYS A 143 7.43 -6.55 -13.86
CA LYS A 143 8.74 -6.40 -14.48
C LYS A 143 9.65 -7.59 -14.15
N TYR A 144 9.75 -7.98 -12.87
CA TYR A 144 10.63 -9.06 -12.45
C TYR A 144 10.12 -10.45 -12.85
N LEU A 145 8.80 -10.66 -12.87
CA LEU A 145 8.19 -11.86 -13.45
C LEU A 145 8.46 -11.95 -14.96
N ASN A 146 8.52 -10.81 -15.64
CA ASN A 146 8.90 -10.69 -17.05
C ASN A 146 10.42 -10.54 -17.25
N GLN A 147 11.21 -11.30 -16.48
CA GLN A 147 12.67 -11.39 -16.64
C GLN A 147 13.42 -10.04 -16.57
N GLY A 148 12.90 -9.10 -15.77
CA GLY A 148 13.45 -7.76 -15.62
C GLY A 148 13.06 -6.77 -16.71
N GLN A 149 12.24 -7.18 -17.69
CA GLN A 149 11.72 -6.32 -18.75
C GLN A 149 10.40 -5.68 -18.33
N ILE A 150 10.29 -4.37 -18.54
CA ILE A 150 9.08 -3.60 -18.24
C ILE A 150 7.96 -4.04 -19.19
N LEU A 151 6.85 -4.51 -18.64
CA LEU A 151 5.64 -4.82 -19.43
C LEU A 151 5.00 -3.51 -19.92
N MET A 152 4.78 -3.40 -21.23
CA MET A 152 4.24 -2.18 -21.85
C MET A 152 2.72 -2.20 -22.00
N SER A 153 2.10 -3.38 -21.86
CA SER A 153 0.67 -3.64 -21.88
C SER A 153 0.36 -4.84 -20.99
#